data_AF-A0A6N8VLD0-F1
#
_entry.id   AF-A0A6N8VLD0-F1
#
_cell.length_a   1.000
_cell.length_b   1.000
_cell.length_c   1.000
_cell.angle_alpha   90.00
_cell.angle_beta   90.00
_cell.angle_gamma   90.00
#
_symmetry.space_group_name_H-M   'P 1'
#
loop_
_entity.id
_entity.type
_entity.pdbx_description
1 polymer ?
#
loop_
_entity_poly.entity_id
_entity_poly.type
_entity_poly.pdbx_seq_one_letter_code
_entity_poly.pdbx_strand_id
1 'polypeptide(L)'
;AQDRQKLFADFATDTVNIVNQLNEVSLEQGGQTLRLQKSDEDIWQVVEKNYFPADVTMIRDLLRSLSEAEKIEEMSSRPQDFARLGIADSDATEGAGISLQIATADNQWQLIVGNTAAHLNQGQYIRLPDENRSWLINRRLELDLAADEWLDKYIVHIPPKNLHRIFIVRNDGESASTITIVRRSKGGDFELEDLPENRKMKSDYIIQQIAAAVDYLQFKEVFPKDDSFLLPDQHIDATFTTFDGLKFSMQSYQIDEESYATIAVGYNDEVASQYDTLLETKADIQTDNEYLSKLYANWYYKLLSPTYDSLDMELDDLTTEKKTSSE
;
A
#
# COMPACT_ATOMS: atom_id res chain seq x y z
N ALA A 1 27.74 -7.97 -32.04
CA ALA A 1 26.60 -8.26 -31.14
C ALA A 1 25.58 -9.00 -31.99
N GLN A 2 25.05 -10.14 -31.54
CA GLN A 2 23.87 -10.73 -32.20
C GLN A 2 22.72 -9.72 -32.10
N ASP A 3 22.01 -9.48 -33.20
CA ASP A 3 20.76 -8.72 -33.21
C ASP A 3 19.77 -9.43 -32.28
N ARG A 4 19.57 -8.88 -31.09
CA ARG A 4 18.61 -9.40 -30.13
C ARG A 4 17.23 -8.88 -30.51
N GLN A 5 16.29 -9.80 -30.70
CA GLN A 5 14.92 -9.47 -31.05
C GLN A 5 14.15 -9.02 -29.79
N LYS A 6 13.45 -7.90 -29.85
CA LYS A 6 12.51 -7.49 -28.80
C LYS A 6 11.42 -8.55 -28.58
N LEU A 7 10.97 -8.71 -27.33
CA LEU A 7 9.91 -9.65 -26.99
C LEU A 7 8.62 -9.33 -27.80
N PHE A 8 8.20 -8.06 -27.72
CA PHE A 8 7.11 -7.47 -28.51
C PHE A 8 7.65 -6.23 -29.24
N ALA A 9 7.89 -6.35 -30.54
CA ALA A 9 8.57 -5.31 -31.32
C ALA A 9 7.70 -4.05 -31.52
N ASP A 10 6.40 -4.24 -31.70
CA ASP A 10 5.37 -3.22 -31.75
C ASP A 10 5.26 -2.47 -30.40
N PHE A 11 5.18 -3.23 -29.29
CA PHE A 11 5.14 -2.65 -27.95
C PHE A 11 6.37 -1.79 -27.65
N ALA A 12 7.56 -2.28 -28.00
CA ALA A 12 8.82 -1.59 -27.74
C ALA A 12 9.05 -0.34 -28.61
N THR A 13 8.38 -0.24 -29.77
CA THR A 13 8.55 0.89 -30.69
C THR A 13 7.72 2.10 -30.29
N ASP A 14 6.57 1.88 -29.62
CA ASP A 14 5.67 2.94 -29.18
C ASP A 14 5.23 2.79 -27.71
N THR A 15 6.19 2.42 -26.85
CA THR A 15 5.95 2.11 -25.43
C THR A 15 5.17 3.21 -24.71
N VAL A 16 5.48 4.48 -24.97
CA VAL A 16 4.85 5.61 -24.26
C VAL A 16 3.36 5.69 -24.58
N ASN A 17 2.97 5.60 -25.86
CA ASN A 17 1.56 5.67 -26.22
C ASN A 17 0.80 4.43 -25.73
N ILE A 18 1.40 3.24 -25.85
CA ILE A 18 0.75 2.00 -25.43
C ILE A 18 0.54 1.98 -23.91
N VAL A 19 1.53 2.39 -23.12
CA VAL A 19 1.40 2.48 -21.66
C VAL A 19 0.29 3.46 -21.26
N ASN A 20 0.13 4.57 -21.98
CA ASN A 20 -0.93 5.54 -21.71
C ASN A 20 -2.33 5.01 -22.07
N GLN A 21 -2.43 4.17 -23.10
CA GLN A 21 -3.68 3.56 -23.56
C GLN A 21 -4.02 2.24 -22.86
N LEU A 22 -3.11 1.71 -22.05
CA LEU A 22 -3.30 0.44 -21.35
C LEU A 22 -4.47 0.57 -20.38
N ASN A 23 -5.40 -0.37 -20.45
CA ASN A 23 -6.60 -0.39 -19.62
C ASN A 23 -6.69 -1.65 -18.76
N GLU A 24 -5.98 -2.73 -19.09
CA GLU A 24 -6.04 -3.99 -18.36
C GLU A 24 -4.69 -4.71 -18.31
N VAL A 25 -4.40 -5.31 -17.15
CA VAL A 25 -3.37 -6.33 -16.95
C VAL A 25 -4.03 -7.51 -16.25
N SER A 26 -3.87 -8.73 -16.77
CA SER A 26 -4.41 -9.93 -16.14
C SER A 26 -3.35 -11.01 -16.01
N LEU A 27 -3.32 -11.66 -14.84
CA LEU A 27 -2.47 -12.82 -14.55
C LEU A 27 -3.35 -14.03 -14.25
N GLU A 28 -2.93 -15.20 -14.73
CA GLU A 28 -3.60 -16.46 -14.44
C GLU A 28 -2.60 -17.61 -14.25
N GLN A 29 -2.81 -18.42 -13.20
CA GLN A 29 -2.09 -19.68 -12.99
C GLN A 29 -2.91 -20.59 -12.06
N GLY A 30 -3.06 -21.87 -12.40
CA GLY A 30 -3.68 -22.87 -11.54
C GLY A 30 -5.11 -22.54 -11.09
N GLY A 31 -5.86 -21.77 -11.89
CA GLY A 31 -7.20 -21.29 -11.56
C GLY A 31 -7.24 -20.05 -10.66
N GLN A 32 -6.09 -19.56 -10.17
CA GLN A 32 -5.98 -18.25 -9.55
C GLN A 32 -5.89 -17.18 -10.63
N THR A 33 -6.65 -16.10 -10.47
CA THR A 33 -6.66 -14.95 -11.37
C THR A 33 -6.40 -13.66 -10.61
N LEU A 34 -5.70 -12.73 -11.26
CA LEU A 34 -5.54 -11.35 -10.84
C LEU A 34 -5.85 -10.46 -12.02
N ARG A 35 -6.60 -9.38 -11.80
CA ARG A 35 -6.87 -8.36 -12.81
C ARG A 35 -6.65 -6.98 -12.23
N LEU A 36 -5.90 -6.19 -12.98
CA LEU A 36 -5.73 -4.77 -12.79
C LEU A 36 -6.48 -4.08 -13.91
N GLN A 37 -7.32 -3.12 -13.56
CA GLN A 37 -8.11 -2.35 -14.52
C GLN A 37 -7.92 -0.86 -14.27
N LYS A 38 -7.79 -0.09 -15.34
CA LYS A 38 -7.78 1.37 -15.27
C LYS A 38 -9.22 1.89 -15.34
N SER A 39 -9.62 2.69 -14.36
CA SER A 39 -10.94 3.33 -14.31
C SER A 39 -11.06 4.49 -15.30
N ASP A 40 -12.28 5.00 -15.49
CA ASP A 40 -12.55 6.19 -16.30
C ASP A 40 -11.90 7.47 -15.74
N GLU A 41 -11.49 7.46 -14.47
CA GLU A 41 -10.75 8.54 -13.80
C GLU A 41 -9.22 8.35 -13.88
N ASP A 42 -8.74 7.46 -14.76
CA ASP A 42 -7.33 7.12 -14.96
C ASP A 42 -6.64 6.45 -13.74
N ILE A 43 -7.41 5.86 -12.81
CA ILE A 43 -6.88 5.20 -11.62
C ILE A 43 -6.79 3.69 -11.86
N TRP A 44 -5.60 3.11 -11.64
CA TRP A 44 -5.44 1.66 -11.66
C TRP A 44 -6.04 1.02 -10.41
N GLN A 45 -6.77 -0.07 -10.59
CA GLN A 45 -7.55 -0.73 -9.55
C GLN A 45 -7.38 -2.26 -9.61
N VAL A 46 -7.33 -2.91 -8.46
CA VAL A 46 -7.28 -4.37 -8.33
C VAL A 46 -8.71 -4.92 -8.25
N VAL A 47 -9.14 -5.65 -9.29
CA VAL A 47 -10.54 -6.09 -9.43
C VAL A 47 -10.93 -7.04 -8.30
N GLU A 48 -10.05 -7.98 -7.95
CA GLU A 48 -10.26 -8.98 -6.90
C GLU A 48 -10.27 -8.37 -5.49
N LYS A 49 -9.91 -7.10 -5.36
CA LYS A 49 -9.96 -6.32 -4.11
C LYS A 49 -11.00 -5.21 -4.21
N ASN A 50 -12.14 -5.52 -4.82
CA ASN A 50 -13.28 -4.62 -4.96
C ASN A 50 -12.91 -3.28 -5.61
N TYR A 51 -11.99 -3.31 -6.59
CA TYR A 51 -11.48 -2.14 -7.29
C TYR A 51 -10.71 -1.14 -6.39
N PHE A 52 -10.07 -1.64 -5.33
CA PHE A 52 -9.15 -0.82 -4.54
C PHE A 52 -7.97 -0.35 -5.39
N PRO A 53 -7.45 0.88 -5.19
CA PRO A 53 -6.31 1.40 -5.95
C PRO A 53 -5.08 0.48 -5.95
N ALA A 54 -4.49 0.32 -7.12
CA ALA A 54 -3.28 -0.46 -7.33
C ALA A 54 -2.01 0.40 -7.27
N ASP A 55 -0.88 -0.21 -6.91
CA ASP A 55 0.42 0.44 -6.96
C ASP A 55 0.86 0.63 -8.42
N VAL A 56 0.72 1.87 -8.89
CA VAL A 56 1.10 2.28 -10.25
C VAL A 56 2.60 2.08 -10.51
N THR A 57 3.44 2.09 -9.48
CA THR A 57 4.89 1.83 -9.60
C THR A 57 5.15 0.40 -10.03
N MET A 58 4.45 -0.58 -9.43
CA MET A 58 4.57 -1.98 -9.82
C MET A 58 4.14 -2.22 -11.27
N ILE A 59 3.01 -1.61 -11.67
CA ILE A 59 2.51 -1.68 -13.05
C ILE A 59 3.54 -1.07 -14.02
N ARG A 60 4.08 0.11 -13.69
CA ARG A 60 5.09 0.79 -14.51
C ARG A 60 6.37 -0.05 -14.64
N ASP A 61 6.81 -0.68 -13.56
CA ASP A 61 8.01 -1.51 -13.55
C ASP A 61 7.84 -2.79 -14.37
N LEU A 62 6.66 -3.42 -14.33
CA LEU A 62 6.31 -4.53 -15.21
C LEU A 62 6.34 -4.10 -16.68
N LEU A 63 5.65 -3.01 -17.05
CA LEU A 63 5.58 -2.53 -18.44
C LEU A 63 6.95 -2.12 -18.97
N ARG A 64 7.78 -1.47 -18.14
CA ARG A 64 9.17 -1.18 -18.48
C ARG A 64 9.93 -2.47 -18.77
N SER A 65 9.84 -3.47 -17.90
CA SER A 65 10.51 -4.76 -18.06
C SER A 65 10.08 -5.47 -19.35
N LEU A 66 8.80 -5.41 -19.72
CA LEU A 66 8.29 -5.94 -20.98
C LEU A 66 8.84 -5.19 -22.20
N SER A 67 8.87 -3.85 -22.16
CA SER A 67 9.38 -3.03 -23.28
C SER A 67 10.87 -3.25 -23.54
N GLU A 68 11.63 -3.53 -22.49
CA GLU A 68 13.07 -3.71 -22.57
C GLU A 68 13.46 -5.17 -22.85
N ALA A 69 12.56 -6.13 -22.63
CA ALA A 69 12.82 -7.54 -22.78
C ALA A 69 13.23 -7.92 -24.21
N GLU A 70 14.30 -8.70 -24.30
CA GLU A 70 14.84 -9.23 -25.54
C GLU A 70 14.96 -10.75 -25.46
N LYS A 71 14.58 -11.41 -26.54
CA LYS A 71 14.80 -12.83 -26.77
C LYS A 71 16.29 -13.06 -26.98
N ILE A 72 16.91 -13.86 -26.11
CA ILE A 72 18.35 -14.15 -26.16
C ILE A 72 18.68 -15.55 -26.67
N GLU A 73 17.82 -16.53 -26.38
CA GLU A 73 18.02 -17.90 -26.83
C GLU A 73 16.65 -18.53 -27.12
N GLU A 74 16.54 -19.19 -28.28
CA GLU A 74 15.41 -20.06 -28.58
C GLU A 74 15.58 -21.35 -27.79
N MET A 75 14.57 -21.67 -26.98
CA MET A 75 14.56 -22.86 -26.13
C MET A 75 13.85 -24.02 -26.85
N SER A 76 13.45 -25.04 -26.11
CA SER A 76 12.80 -26.21 -26.70
C SER A 76 11.48 -25.85 -27.36
N SER A 77 11.22 -26.44 -28.52
CA SER A 77 9.90 -26.43 -29.16
C SER A 77 9.06 -27.68 -28.86
N ARG A 78 9.56 -28.57 -28.00
CA ARG A 78 8.90 -29.82 -27.63
C ARG A 78 8.01 -29.60 -26.41
N PRO A 79 6.69 -29.83 -26.49
CA PRO A 79 5.77 -29.61 -25.37
C PRO A 79 6.16 -30.35 -24.08
N GLN A 80 6.76 -31.54 -24.19
CA GLN A 80 7.26 -32.32 -23.06
C GLN A 80 8.34 -31.63 -22.20
N ASP A 81 9.00 -30.58 -22.72
CA ASP A 81 10.02 -29.83 -22.00
C ASP A 81 9.44 -28.60 -21.26
N PHE A 82 8.19 -28.21 -21.54
CA PHE A 82 7.58 -26.98 -21.01
C PHE A 82 7.38 -27.01 -19.51
N ALA A 83 6.96 -28.15 -18.95
CA ALA A 83 6.75 -28.30 -17.51
C ALA A 83 8.05 -28.04 -16.71
N ARG A 84 9.20 -28.50 -17.22
CA ARG A 84 10.51 -28.27 -16.60
C ARG A 84 10.91 -26.79 -16.58
N LEU A 85 10.48 -26.04 -17.60
CA LEU A 85 10.76 -24.61 -17.74
C LEU A 85 9.70 -23.74 -17.03
N GLY A 86 8.61 -24.33 -16.54
CA GLY A 86 7.52 -23.61 -15.91
C GLY A 86 6.69 -22.81 -16.93
N ILE A 87 6.59 -23.25 -18.17
CA ILE A 87 5.91 -22.53 -19.27
C ILE A 87 4.82 -23.38 -19.93
N ALA A 88 4.35 -24.42 -19.24
CA ALA A 88 3.12 -25.09 -19.65
C ALA A 88 1.95 -24.11 -19.54
N ASP A 89 0.80 -24.46 -20.13
CA ASP A 89 -0.40 -23.64 -20.04
C ASP A 89 -0.76 -23.35 -18.57
N SER A 90 -1.41 -22.20 -18.32
CA SER A 90 -1.67 -21.73 -16.96
C SER A 90 -2.53 -22.70 -16.15
N ASP A 91 -3.33 -23.54 -16.80
CA ASP A 91 -4.17 -24.58 -16.20
C ASP A 91 -3.49 -25.96 -16.10
N ALA A 92 -2.24 -26.09 -16.55
CA ALA A 92 -1.52 -27.35 -16.52
C ALA A 92 -1.26 -27.85 -15.08
N THR A 93 -1.40 -29.15 -14.87
CA THR A 93 -1.18 -29.77 -13.54
C THR A 93 0.29 -29.76 -13.11
N GLU A 94 1.23 -29.70 -14.05
CA GLU A 94 2.66 -29.67 -13.79
C GLU A 94 3.35 -28.57 -14.59
N GLY A 95 4.13 -27.74 -13.91
CA GLY A 95 4.96 -26.72 -14.54
C GLY A 95 4.17 -25.64 -15.31
N ALA A 96 2.95 -25.35 -14.87
CA ALA A 96 2.16 -24.21 -15.33
C ALA A 96 2.96 -22.91 -15.19
N GLY A 97 3.00 -22.11 -16.24
CA GLY A 97 3.49 -20.74 -16.17
C GLY A 97 2.38 -19.77 -15.77
N ILE A 98 2.78 -18.55 -15.43
CA ILE A 98 1.84 -17.44 -15.24
C ILE A 98 1.48 -16.91 -16.62
N SER A 99 0.21 -17.04 -17.02
CA SER A 99 -0.32 -16.36 -18.20
C SER A 99 -0.47 -14.88 -17.87
N LEU A 100 0.37 -14.05 -18.45
CA LEU A 100 0.29 -12.60 -18.42
C LEU A 100 -0.40 -12.12 -19.69
N GLN A 101 -1.42 -11.29 -19.54
CA GLN A 101 -2.01 -10.52 -20.62
C GLN A 101 -2.02 -9.04 -20.26
N ILE A 102 -1.70 -8.21 -21.25
CA ILE A 102 -1.84 -6.76 -21.18
C ILE A 102 -2.68 -6.29 -22.36
N ALA A 103 -3.61 -5.37 -22.12
CA ALA A 103 -4.53 -4.91 -23.15
C ALA A 103 -4.69 -3.38 -23.16
N THR A 104 -4.99 -2.90 -24.36
CA THR A 104 -5.54 -1.58 -24.67
C THR A 104 -6.92 -1.79 -25.29
N ALA A 105 -7.62 -0.73 -25.69
CA ALA A 105 -8.87 -0.86 -26.43
C ALA A 105 -8.71 -1.60 -27.78
N ASP A 106 -7.56 -1.44 -28.45
CA ASP A 106 -7.37 -1.90 -29.83
C ASP A 106 -6.38 -3.08 -29.96
N ASN A 107 -5.57 -3.32 -28.94
CA ASN A 107 -4.47 -4.30 -28.98
C ASN A 107 -4.38 -5.11 -27.69
N GLN A 108 -3.90 -6.35 -27.81
CA GLN A 108 -3.65 -7.27 -26.71
C GLN A 108 -2.32 -8.00 -26.94
N TRP A 109 -1.55 -8.17 -25.86
CA TRP A 109 -0.34 -8.99 -25.85
C TRP A 109 -0.45 -10.04 -24.76
N GLN A 110 -0.01 -11.27 -25.05
CA GLN A 110 -0.09 -12.39 -24.12
C GLN A 110 1.23 -13.16 -24.07
N LEU A 111 1.57 -13.65 -22.88
CA LEU A 111 2.82 -14.32 -22.56
C LEU A 111 2.58 -15.36 -21.47
N ILE A 112 3.18 -16.53 -21.59
CA ILE A 112 3.30 -17.47 -20.48
C ILE A 112 4.70 -17.33 -19.90
N VAL A 113 4.78 -16.96 -18.64
CA VAL A 113 6.01 -16.65 -17.91
C VAL A 113 6.34 -17.78 -16.95
N GLY A 114 7.55 -18.31 -17.06
CA GLY A 114 8.00 -19.44 -16.27
C GLY A 114 9.18 -19.13 -15.35
N ASN A 115 9.95 -20.18 -15.13
CA ASN A 115 11.04 -20.18 -14.15
C ASN A 115 12.14 -19.19 -14.53
N THR A 116 12.79 -18.62 -13.51
CA THR A 116 14.01 -17.85 -13.69
C THR A 116 15.16 -18.75 -14.13
N ALA A 117 15.99 -18.27 -15.05
CA ALA A 117 17.17 -18.98 -15.51
C ALA A 117 18.35 -18.72 -14.56
N ALA A 118 18.62 -19.64 -13.64
CA ALA A 118 19.63 -19.46 -12.58
C ALA A 118 21.05 -19.11 -13.06
N HIS A 119 21.39 -19.41 -14.31
CA HIS A 119 22.69 -19.09 -14.92
C HIS A 119 22.79 -17.65 -15.44
N LEU A 120 21.69 -16.88 -15.39
CA LEU A 120 21.61 -15.47 -15.78
C LEU A 120 20.90 -14.68 -14.68
N ASN A 121 21.55 -13.67 -14.12
CA ASN A 121 21.01 -12.86 -13.02
C ASN A 121 19.62 -12.28 -13.27
N GLN A 122 19.21 -12.08 -14.52
CA GLN A 122 17.90 -11.55 -14.91
C GLN A 122 17.23 -12.39 -16.01
N GLY A 123 17.63 -13.65 -16.20
CA GLY A 123 17.05 -14.47 -17.26
C GLY A 123 15.71 -15.10 -16.84
N GLN A 124 14.76 -15.19 -17.75
CA GLN A 124 13.48 -15.88 -17.51
C GLN A 124 12.99 -16.63 -18.75
N TYR A 125 12.40 -17.81 -18.55
CA TYR A 125 11.79 -18.56 -19.65
C TYR A 125 10.38 -18.06 -19.92
N ILE A 126 10.06 -17.92 -21.20
CA ILE A 126 8.73 -17.50 -21.65
C ILE A 126 8.27 -18.33 -22.84
N ARG A 127 6.96 -18.33 -23.07
CA ARG A 127 6.33 -18.88 -24.27
C ARG A 127 5.18 -17.98 -24.70
N LEU A 128 4.96 -17.85 -26.01
CA LEU A 128 3.75 -17.22 -26.54
C LEU A 128 2.65 -18.30 -26.60
N PRO A 129 1.42 -18.06 -26.12
CA PRO A 129 0.37 -19.08 -26.00
C PRO A 129 0.11 -19.87 -27.30
N ASP A 130 0.11 -19.19 -28.44
CA ASP A 130 -0.17 -19.78 -29.76
C ASP A 130 1.07 -20.38 -30.46
N GLU A 131 2.23 -20.31 -29.82
CA GLU A 131 3.47 -20.85 -30.36
C GLU A 131 3.99 -22.03 -29.55
N ASN A 132 4.35 -23.11 -30.23
CA ASN A 132 5.14 -24.19 -29.64
C ASN A 132 6.62 -23.80 -29.47
N ARG A 133 6.97 -22.51 -29.54
CA ARG A 133 8.35 -22.03 -29.35
C ARG A 133 8.47 -21.33 -28.02
N SER A 134 9.47 -21.73 -27.25
CA SER A 134 9.84 -21.06 -26.02
C SER A 134 11.12 -20.27 -26.18
N TRP A 135 11.29 -19.24 -25.35
CA TRP A 135 12.42 -18.35 -25.39
C TRP A 135 12.96 -18.13 -24.00
N LEU A 136 14.25 -17.91 -23.91
CA LEU A 136 14.88 -17.28 -22.76
C LEU A 136 14.98 -15.78 -23.07
N ILE A 137 14.48 -14.94 -22.16
CA ILE A 137 14.62 -13.48 -22.23
C ILE A 137 15.68 -12.98 -21.24
N ASN A 138 16.22 -11.79 -21.49
CA ASN A 138 17.22 -11.13 -20.64
C ASN A 138 16.64 -10.26 -19.51
N ARG A 139 15.35 -10.39 -19.22
CA ARG A 139 14.64 -9.66 -18.18
C ARG A 139 13.87 -10.62 -17.30
N ARG A 140 13.80 -10.28 -16.00
CA ARG A 140 12.87 -10.88 -15.07
C ARG A 140 11.61 -10.03 -15.03
N LEU A 141 10.47 -10.67 -15.14
CA LEU A 141 9.15 -10.09 -14.97
C LEU A 141 8.70 -10.44 -13.55
N GLU A 142 8.55 -9.41 -12.72
CA GLU A 142 7.99 -9.58 -11.37
C GLU A 142 6.47 -9.65 -11.52
N LEU A 143 5.92 -10.85 -11.33
CA LEU A 143 4.50 -11.15 -11.42
C LEU A 143 4.08 -11.81 -10.11
N ASP A 144 3.06 -11.27 -9.47
CA ASP A 144 2.48 -11.85 -8.25
C ASP A 144 0.98 -12.09 -8.47
N LEU A 145 0.50 -13.29 -8.15
CA LEU A 145 -0.92 -13.64 -8.25
C LEU A 145 -1.70 -13.24 -6.99
N ALA A 146 -1.01 -12.90 -5.89
CA ALA A 146 -1.62 -12.38 -4.69
C ALA A 146 -2.09 -10.95 -4.94
N ALA A 147 -3.41 -10.75 -4.97
CA ALA A 147 -4.01 -9.45 -5.24
C ALA A 147 -3.58 -8.36 -4.23
N ASP A 148 -3.31 -8.73 -2.98
CA ASP A 148 -2.80 -7.80 -1.96
C ASP A 148 -1.45 -7.20 -2.33
N GLU A 149 -0.59 -7.91 -3.07
CA GLU A 149 0.73 -7.41 -3.46
C GLU A 149 0.67 -6.30 -4.50
N TRP A 150 -0.46 -6.12 -5.19
CA TRP A 150 -0.64 -5.07 -6.18
C TRP A 150 -1.32 -3.82 -5.65
N LEU A 151 -1.72 -3.79 -4.37
CA LEU A 151 -2.43 -2.65 -3.79
C LEU A 151 -1.48 -1.48 -3.53
N ASP A 152 -1.98 -0.25 -3.68
CA ASP A 152 -1.31 0.91 -3.09
C ASP A 152 -1.45 0.84 -1.56
N LYS A 153 -0.44 0.26 -0.92
CA LYS A 153 -0.44 -0.04 0.53
C LYS A 153 -0.23 1.20 1.41
N TYR A 154 0.01 2.39 0.83
CA TYR A 154 0.24 3.62 1.60
C TYR A 154 -1.09 4.30 1.95
N ILE A 155 -1.35 4.46 3.25
CA ILE A 155 -2.51 5.20 3.75
C ILE A 155 -2.16 6.68 3.84
N VAL A 156 -1.12 7.01 4.61
CA VAL A 156 -0.77 8.42 4.81
C VAL A 156 0.70 8.57 5.16
N HIS A 157 1.26 9.70 4.70
CA HIS A 157 2.58 10.17 5.09
C HIS A 157 2.46 11.53 5.77
N ILE A 158 2.36 11.54 7.11
CA ILE A 158 2.35 12.76 7.92
C ILE A 158 3.64 12.82 8.74
N PRO A 159 4.69 13.52 8.23
CA PRO A 159 5.90 13.75 8.98
C PRO A 159 5.60 14.29 10.38
N PRO A 160 6.17 13.73 11.46
CA PRO A 160 5.87 14.16 12.83
C PRO A 160 6.07 15.66 13.04
N LYS A 161 7.00 16.30 12.31
CA LYS A 161 7.24 17.76 12.31
C LYS A 161 6.02 18.61 11.89
N ASN A 162 5.09 18.05 11.13
CA ASN A 162 3.87 18.71 10.67
C ASN A 162 2.71 18.59 11.66
N LEU A 163 2.79 17.66 12.61
CA LEU A 163 1.75 17.45 13.62
C LEU A 163 1.74 18.59 14.64
N HIS A 164 0.53 19.09 14.86
CA HIS A 164 0.17 20.04 15.91
C HIS A 164 -0.42 19.32 17.13
N ARG A 165 -1.29 18.34 16.92
CA ARG A 165 -2.02 17.66 18.01
C ARG A 165 -2.24 16.19 17.70
N ILE A 166 -2.12 15.35 18.72
CA ILE A 166 -2.49 13.93 18.71
C ILE A 166 -3.45 13.73 19.88
N PHE A 167 -4.60 13.13 19.61
CA PHE A 167 -5.60 12.82 20.62
C PHE A 167 -6.01 11.38 20.51
N ILE A 168 -5.82 10.64 21.59
CA ILE A 168 -6.05 9.21 21.67
C ILE A 168 -7.12 8.98 22.73
N VAL A 169 -8.14 8.22 22.37
CA VAL A 169 -9.15 7.68 23.28
C VAL A 169 -9.02 6.17 23.23
N ARG A 170 -8.68 5.53 24.36
CA ARG A 170 -8.76 4.08 24.50
C ARG A 170 -10.12 3.75 25.13
N ASN A 171 -10.89 2.91 24.46
CA ASN A 171 -12.15 2.38 24.96
C ASN A 171 -11.94 0.92 25.35
N ASP A 172 -12.09 0.60 26.63
CA ASP A 172 -11.92 -0.76 27.16
C ASP A 172 -13.26 -1.53 27.26
N GLY A 173 -14.30 -0.99 26.62
CA GLY A 173 -15.68 -1.49 26.63
C GLY A 173 -16.54 -0.90 27.76
N GLU A 174 -16.02 -0.87 29.00
CA GLU A 174 -16.74 -0.31 30.15
C GLU A 174 -16.28 1.11 30.55
N SER A 175 -15.05 1.46 30.18
CA SER A 175 -14.41 2.74 30.50
C SER A 175 -13.62 3.27 29.32
N ALA A 176 -13.33 4.57 29.35
CA ALA A 176 -12.45 5.21 28.39
C ALA A 176 -11.36 6.02 29.09
N SER A 177 -10.14 5.98 28.55
CA SER A 177 -9.03 6.85 28.96
C SER A 177 -8.58 7.71 27.78
N THR A 178 -8.00 8.88 28.07
CA THR A 178 -7.61 9.84 27.03
C THR A 178 -6.20 10.33 27.20
N ILE A 179 -5.48 10.48 26.09
CA ILE A 179 -4.15 11.09 26.01
C ILE A 179 -4.20 12.20 24.98
N THR A 180 -3.76 13.40 25.37
CA THR A 180 -3.59 14.53 24.47
C THR A 180 -2.13 14.96 24.42
N ILE A 181 -1.54 14.90 23.23
CA ILE A 181 -0.17 15.36 22.95
C ILE A 181 -0.27 16.57 22.03
N VAL A 182 0.44 17.64 22.37
CA VAL A 182 0.43 18.89 21.62
C VAL A 182 1.84 19.34 21.27
N ARG A 183 1.98 19.95 20.11
CA ARG A 183 3.12 20.79 19.74
C ARG A 183 2.60 22.19 19.45
N ARG A 184 3.02 23.16 20.26
CA ARG A 184 2.49 24.54 20.23
C ARG A 184 3.10 25.42 19.14
N SER A 185 4.19 25.00 18.52
CA SER A 185 4.85 25.73 17.42
C SER A 185 5.56 24.79 16.47
N LYS A 186 5.63 25.16 15.18
CA LYS A 186 6.44 24.44 14.20
C LYS A 186 7.90 24.36 14.67
N GLY A 187 8.46 23.14 14.75
CA GLY A 187 9.82 22.88 15.24
C GLY A 187 10.00 22.89 16.77
N GLY A 188 8.92 23.08 17.55
CA GLY A 188 8.95 22.88 18.99
C GLY A 188 8.85 21.41 19.41
N ASP A 189 8.98 21.14 20.69
CA ASP A 189 8.84 19.80 21.25
C ASP A 189 7.37 19.41 21.45
N PHE A 190 7.10 18.11 21.50
CA PHE A 190 5.80 17.61 21.90
C PHE A 190 5.69 17.59 23.41
N GLU A 191 4.50 17.90 23.91
CA GLU A 191 4.17 17.93 25.33
C GLU A 191 2.87 17.17 25.57
N LEU A 192 2.75 16.51 26.72
CA LEU A 192 1.47 15.98 27.20
C LEU A 192 0.65 17.14 27.78
N GLU A 193 -0.55 17.37 27.26
CA GLU A 193 -1.38 18.52 27.67
C GLU A 193 -1.85 18.41 29.13
N ASP A 194 -2.29 17.23 29.55
CA ASP A 194 -2.83 16.96 30.89
C ASP A 194 -1.89 16.10 31.75
N LEU A 195 -0.61 16.49 31.85
CA LEU A 195 0.36 15.80 32.71
C LEU A 195 0.01 15.97 34.20
N PRO A 196 -0.26 14.90 34.96
CA PRO A 196 -0.57 15.02 36.39
C PRO A 196 0.58 15.67 37.18
N GLU A 197 0.27 16.54 38.14
CA GLU A 197 1.27 17.30 38.91
C GLU A 197 2.31 16.44 39.62
N ASN A 198 1.92 15.24 40.08
CA ASN A 198 2.79 14.28 40.78
C ASN A 198 3.62 13.41 39.83
N ARG A 199 3.47 13.57 38.51
CA ARG A 199 4.16 12.77 37.50
C ARG A 199 5.06 13.61 36.60
N LYS A 200 5.99 12.94 35.94
CA LYS A 200 6.87 13.48 34.91
C LYS A 200 6.95 12.52 33.73
N MET A 201 7.30 13.03 32.55
CA MET A 201 7.57 12.20 31.37
C MET A 201 8.69 11.20 31.67
N LYS A 202 8.53 9.94 31.23
CA LYS A 202 9.60 8.94 31.27
C LYS A 202 10.68 9.26 30.24
N SER A 203 10.26 9.61 29.02
CA SER A 203 11.14 9.94 27.89
C SER A 203 10.34 10.57 26.76
N ASP A 204 10.91 11.58 26.11
CA ASP A 204 10.33 12.21 24.92
C ASP A 204 10.30 11.23 23.73
N TYR A 205 11.15 10.21 23.73
CA TYR A 205 11.19 9.18 22.70
C TYR A 205 9.85 8.44 22.55
N ILE A 206 9.15 8.19 23.67
CA ILE A 206 7.88 7.46 23.64
C ILE A 206 6.83 8.28 22.90
N ILE A 207 6.76 9.59 23.14
CA ILE A 207 5.87 10.49 22.38
C ILE A 207 6.23 10.49 20.89
N GLN A 208 7.52 10.47 20.54
CA GLN A 208 7.95 10.41 19.14
C GLN A 208 7.52 9.11 18.46
N GLN A 209 7.43 7.97 19.17
CA GLN A 209 6.91 6.72 18.63
C GLN A 209 5.41 6.83 18.28
N ILE A 210 4.61 7.43 19.17
CA ILE A 210 3.19 7.71 18.91
C ILE A 210 3.04 8.61 17.67
N ALA A 211 3.83 9.70 17.61
CA ALA A 211 3.79 10.63 16.49
C ALA A 211 4.23 10.00 15.16
N ALA A 212 5.16 9.04 15.20
CA ALA A 212 5.65 8.32 14.02
C ALA A 212 4.64 7.30 13.46
N ALA A 213 3.57 6.96 14.20
CA ALA A 213 2.55 6.01 13.75
C ALA A 213 1.86 6.43 12.43
N VAL A 214 1.84 7.73 12.12
CA VAL A 214 1.27 8.29 10.89
C VAL A 214 2.32 8.81 9.90
N ASP A 215 3.62 8.63 10.17
CA ASP A 215 4.67 9.08 9.24
C ASP A 215 4.68 8.22 7.98
N TYR A 216 4.58 6.90 8.06
CA TYR A 216 4.46 6.05 6.87
C TYR A 216 3.47 4.93 7.15
N LEU A 217 2.23 5.32 7.40
CA LEU A 217 1.19 4.37 7.74
C LEU A 217 0.84 3.53 6.51
N GLN A 218 0.98 2.22 6.65
CA GLN A 218 0.68 1.23 5.63
C GLN A 218 -0.24 0.15 6.17
N PHE A 219 -0.93 -0.53 5.26
CA PHE A 219 -1.72 -1.72 5.55
C PHE A 219 -1.17 -2.94 4.81
N LYS A 220 -1.51 -4.12 5.31
CA LYS A 220 -1.17 -5.42 4.73
C LYS A 220 -2.28 -5.91 3.81
N GLU A 221 -3.53 -5.83 4.27
CA GLU A 221 -4.72 -6.32 3.57
C GLU A 221 -5.86 -5.30 3.74
N VAL A 222 -6.79 -5.26 2.78
CA VAL A 222 -7.97 -4.39 2.80
C VAL A 222 -9.24 -5.19 2.55
N PHE A 223 -10.31 -4.83 3.26
CA PHE A 223 -11.60 -5.50 3.21
C PHE A 223 -12.72 -4.48 3.09
N PRO A 224 -13.78 -4.72 2.31
CA PRO A 224 -14.96 -3.87 2.32
C PRO A 224 -15.55 -3.77 3.73
N LYS A 225 -16.05 -2.59 4.10
CA LYS A 225 -16.91 -2.43 5.27
C LYS A 225 -18.27 -3.02 4.96
N ASP A 226 -18.47 -4.27 5.37
CA ASP A 226 -19.76 -4.92 5.38
C ASP A 226 -20.05 -5.54 6.76
N ASP A 227 -21.25 -6.10 6.90
CA ASP A 227 -21.74 -6.68 8.15
C ASP A 227 -21.07 -8.03 8.51
N SER A 228 -20.15 -8.55 7.67
CA SER A 228 -19.44 -9.79 7.95
C SER A 228 -18.32 -9.60 8.99
N PHE A 229 -17.88 -8.37 9.20
CA PHE A 229 -16.79 -8.03 10.11
C PHE A 229 -17.34 -7.49 11.43
N LEU A 230 -17.37 -8.32 12.47
CA LEU A 230 -17.80 -7.92 13.81
C LEU A 230 -16.66 -7.17 14.52
N LEU A 231 -16.84 -5.87 14.73
CA LEU A 231 -15.90 -5.05 15.47
C LEU A 231 -16.09 -5.24 16.98
N PRO A 232 -15.01 -5.40 17.76
CA PRO A 232 -15.11 -5.45 19.21
C PRO A 232 -15.47 -4.07 19.79
N ASP A 233 -16.11 -4.07 20.96
CA ASP A 233 -16.36 -2.84 21.72
C ASP A 233 -15.05 -2.17 22.14
N GLN A 234 -13.99 -2.96 22.37
CA GLN A 234 -12.66 -2.49 22.70
C GLN A 234 -11.95 -1.96 21.46
N HIS A 235 -11.52 -0.70 21.51
CA HIS A 235 -10.86 -0.04 20.39
C HIS A 235 -10.12 1.23 20.83
N ILE A 236 -9.27 1.74 19.93
CA ILE A 236 -8.53 2.99 20.12
C ILE A 236 -8.92 3.97 19.03
N ASP A 237 -9.45 5.14 19.41
CA ASP A 237 -9.65 6.26 18.50
C ASP A 237 -8.44 7.19 18.58
N ALA A 238 -7.66 7.28 17.51
CA ALA A 238 -6.55 8.22 17.38
C ALA A 238 -6.88 9.30 16.35
N THR A 239 -6.72 10.57 16.72
CA THR A 239 -6.88 11.73 15.85
C THR A 239 -5.61 12.54 15.82
N PHE A 240 -5.05 12.69 14.63
CA PHE A 240 -3.86 13.47 14.31
C PHE A 240 -4.29 14.74 13.61
N THR A 241 -3.81 15.88 14.06
CA THR A 241 -4.08 17.18 13.45
C THR A 241 -2.76 17.88 13.14
N THR A 242 -2.58 18.27 11.90
CA THR A 242 -1.40 19.02 11.44
C THR A 242 -1.59 20.52 11.65
N PHE A 243 -0.49 21.27 11.56
CA PHE A 243 -0.53 22.74 11.62
C PHE A 243 -1.32 23.41 10.49
N ASP A 244 -1.45 22.75 9.34
CA ASP A 244 -2.20 23.25 8.18
C ASP A 244 -3.68 22.83 8.17
N GLY A 245 -4.12 22.10 9.21
CA GLY A 245 -5.51 21.73 9.44
C GLY A 245 -5.93 20.37 8.89
N LEU A 246 -5.05 19.58 8.25
CA LEU A 246 -5.35 18.17 7.96
C LEU A 246 -5.68 17.44 9.28
N LYS A 247 -6.82 16.76 9.30
CA LYS A 247 -7.26 15.90 10.39
C LYS A 247 -7.31 14.46 9.86
N PHE A 248 -6.45 13.61 10.39
CA PHE A 248 -6.45 12.17 10.12
C PHE A 248 -6.94 11.44 11.37
N SER A 249 -8.01 10.66 11.23
CA SER A 249 -8.62 9.89 12.31
C SER A 249 -8.58 8.40 11.98
N MET A 250 -8.19 7.60 12.95
CA MET A 250 -8.11 6.15 12.85
C MET A 250 -8.77 5.52 14.07
N GLN A 251 -9.68 4.58 13.82
CA GLN A 251 -10.26 3.76 14.87
C GLN A 251 -9.68 2.35 14.70
N SER A 252 -8.90 1.92 15.68
CA SER A 252 -8.11 0.68 15.63
C SER A 252 -8.68 -0.38 16.56
N TYR A 253 -8.61 -1.63 16.12
CA TYR A 253 -9.15 -2.80 16.81
C TYR A 253 -8.11 -3.90 16.85
N GLN A 254 -8.07 -4.63 17.96
CA GLN A 254 -7.32 -5.87 18.07
C GLN A 254 -8.30 -7.04 17.94
N ILE A 255 -8.13 -7.87 16.92
CA ILE A 255 -8.95 -9.06 16.69
C ILE A 255 -7.99 -10.22 16.52
N ASP A 256 -8.04 -11.14 17.49
CA ASP A 256 -7.01 -12.15 17.72
C ASP A 256 -5.61 -11.48 17.87
N GLU A 257 -4.62 -11.90 17.09
CA GLU A 257 -3.25 -11.36 17.10
C GLU A 257 -3.01 -10.30 16.01
N GLU A 258 -4.07 -9.86 15.30
CA GLU A 258 -3.98 -8.95 14.17
C GLU A 258 -4.67 -7.62 14.48
N SER A 259 -4.10 -6.55 13.95
CA SER A 259 -4.61 -5.19 14.17
C SER A 259 -5.34 -4.71 12.93
N TYR A 260 -6.55 -4.18 13.14
CA TYR A 260 -7.41 -3.66 12.08
C TYR A 260 -7.73 -2.19 12.36
N ALA A 261 -8.09 -1.44 11.32
CA ALA A 261 -8.51 -0.06 11.48
C ALA A 261 -9.57 0.38 10.48
N THR A 262 -10.38 1.35 10.89
CA THR A 262 -11.11 2.22 9.98
C THR A 262 -10.47 3.60 9.96
N ILE A 263 -10.57 4.28 8.83
CA ILE A 263 -9.84 5.52 8.57
C ILE A 263 -10.82 6.58 8.08
N ALA A 264 -10.64 7.79 8.58
CA ALA A 264 -11.34 8.97 8.15
C ALA A 264 -10.36 10.14 8.05
N VAL A 265 -10.51 10.93 7.00
CA VAL A 265 -9.78 12.19 6.85
C VAL A 265 -10.76 13.35 6.80
N GLY A 266 -10.29 14.52 7.24
CA GLY A 266 -11.05 15.75 7.24
C GLY A 266 -10.15 16.96 7.42
N TYR A 267 -10.79 18.11 7.61
CA TYR A 267 -10.12 19.39 7.69
C TYR A 267 -10.58 20.20 8.92
N ASN A 268 -9.64 20.85 9.59
CA ASN A 268 -9.87 21.73 10.73
C ASN A 268 -9.43 23.16 10.36
N ASP A 269 -10.40 23.98 9.96
CA ASP A 269 -10.13 25.36 9.53
C ASP A 269 -9.71 26.28 10.69
N GLU A 270 -10.12 25.98 11.93
CA GLU A 270 -9.71 26.76 13.11
C GLU A 270 -8.20 26.62 13.34
N VAL A 271 -7.67 25.39 13.30
CA VAL A 271 -6.23 25.14 13.43
C VAL A 271 -5.47 25.75 12.24
N ALA A 272 -5.94 25.55 11.01
CA ALA A 272 -5.26 26.09 9.84
C ALA A 272 -5.16 27.62 9.87
N SER A 273 -6.20 28.29 10.37
CA SER A 273 -6.26 29.74 10.53
C SER A 273 -5.38 30.24 11.68
N GLN A 274 -5.23 29.47 12.76
CA GLN A 274 -4.33 29.80 13.87
C GLN A 274 -2.86 29.93 13.42
N TYR A 275 -2.45 29.19 12.38
CA TYR A 275 -1.07 29.16 11.89
C TYR A 275 -0.89 29.83 10.52
N ASP A 276 -1.80 30.73 10.14
CA ASP A 276 -1.74 31.55 8.92
C ASP A 276 -1.49 30.72 7.64
N THR A 277 -2.12 29.55 7.53
CA THR A 277 -1.98 28.68 6.35
C THR A 277 -2.52 29.39 5.10
N LEU A 278 -1.72 29.40 4.02
CA LEU A 278 -2.07 30.04 2.74
C LEU A 278 -3.37 29.45 2.16
N LEU A 279 -4.22 30.30 1.60
CA LEU A 279 -5.52 29.90 1.05
C LEU A 279 -5.41 28.81 -0.03
N GLU A 280 -4.39 28.88 -0.88
CA GLU A 280 -4.12 27.85 -1.90
C GLU A 280 -3.84 26.49 -1.24
N THR A 281 -2.96 26.46 -0.24
CA THR A 281 -2.68 25.25 0.54
C THR A 281 -3.94 24.70 1.23
N LYS A 282 -4.82 25.58 1.74
CA LYS A 282 -6.10 25.14 2.30
C LYS A 282 -6.98 24.45 1.25
N ALA A 283 -7.08 25.02 0.05
CA ALA A 283 -7.90 24.50 -1.03
C ALA A 283 -7.38 23.15 -1.56
N ASP A 284 -6.06 23.00 -1.69
CA ASP A 284 -5.42 21.75 -2.09
C ASP A 284 -5.72 20.65 -1.07
N ILE A 285 -5.50 20.90 0.23
CA ILE A 285 -5.78 19.94 1.30
C ILE A 285 -7.26 19.54 1.32
N GLN A 286 -8.17 20.49 1.12
CA GLN A 286 -9.60 20.20 1.07
C GLN A 286 -9.97 19.29 -0.11
N THR A 287 -9.42 19.55 -1.29
CA THR A 287 -9.66 18.74 -2.49
C THR A 287 -9.12 17.32 -2.29
N ASP A 288 -7.89 17.19 -1.79
CA ASP A 288 -7.29 15.89 -1.49
C ASP A 288 -8.10 15.13 -0.43
N ASN A 289 -8.56 15.83 0.61
CA ASN A 289 -9.43 15.23 1.63
C ASN A 289 -10.73 14.72 1.05
N GLU A 290 -11.40 15.41 0.12
CA GLU A 290 -12.62 14.91 -0.48
C GLU A 290 -12.42 13.58 -1.23
N TYR A 291 -11.31 13.45 -1.94
CA TYR A 291 -10.93 12.19 -2.59
C TYR A 291 -10.63 11.10 -1.55
N LEU A 292 -9.73 11.40 -0.60
CA LEU A 292 -9.28 10.45 0.42
C LEU A 292 -10.42 10.02 1.36
N SER A 293 -11.35 10.92 1.72
CA SER A 293 -12.53 10.58 2.51
C SER A 293 -13.39 9.55 1.79
N LYS A 294 -13.61 9.69 0.47
CA LYS A 294 -14.35 8.71 -0.32
C LYS A 294 -13.59 7.39 -0.43
N LEU A 295 -12.28 7.47 -0.67
CA LEU A 295 -11.42 6.30 -0.80
C LEU A 295 -11.43 5.48 0.49
N TYR A 296 -11.28 6.11 1.66
CA TYR A 296 -11.10 5.40 2.94
C TYR A 296 -12.40 5.04 3.67
N ALA A 297 -13.52 5.69 3.34
CA ALA A 297 -14.77 5.53 4.08
C ALA A 297 -15.30 4.08 4.13
N ASN A 298 -15.01 3.27 3.11
CA ASN A 298 -15.68 1.99 2.88
C ASN A 298 -14.80 0.77 3.16
N TRP A 299 -13.68 0.91 3.88
CA TRP A 299 -12.75 -0.20 4.10
C TRP A 299 -12.33 -0.43 5.55
N TYR A 300 -12.13 -1.70 5.88
CA TYR A 300 -11.29 -2.14 6.99
C TYR A 300 -9.88 -2.39 6.48
N TYR A 301 -8.89 -1.88 7.20
CA TYR A 301 -7.48 -2.03 6.90
C TYR A 301 -6.85 -2.94 7.93
N LYS A 302 -6.22 -4.04 7.51
CA LYS A 302 -5.34 -4.79 8.38
C LYS A 302 -3.99 -4.08 8.43
N LEU A 303 -3.64 -3.52 9.58
CA LEU A 303 -2.44 -2.71 9.74
C LEU A 303 -1.18 -3.57 9.84
N LEU A 304 -0.02 -2.94 9.62
CA LEU A 304 1.24 -3.50 10.07
C LEU A 304 1.34 -3.41 11.61
N SER A 305 1.74 -4.50 12.25
CA SER A 305 1.78 -4.68 13.73
C SER A 305 2.33 -3.48 14.54
N PRO A 306 3.44 -2.80 14.16
CA PRO A 306 4.00 -1.72 14.99
C PRO A 306 3.08 -0.50 15.19
N THR A 307 2.07 -0.34 14.32
CA THR A 307 1.19 0.84 14.37
C THR A 307 0.25 0.78 15.57
N TYR A 308 -0.38 -0.38 15.81
CA TYR A 308 -1.34 -0.54 16.90
C TYR A 308 -0.66 -0.36 18.25
N ASP A 309 0.47 -1.03 18.47
CA ASP A 309 1.25 -0.96 19.71
C ASP A 309 1.67 0.47 20.06
N SER A 310 1.95 1.30 19.04
CA SER A 310 2.29 2.71 19.24
C SER A 310 1.10 3.53 19.74
N LEU A 311 -0.12 3.17 19.36
CA LEU A 311 -1.34 3.85 19.79
C LEU A 311 -1.92 3.28 21.07
N ASP A 312 -1.59 2.02 21.38
CA ASP A 312 -2.03 1.34 22.59
C ASP A 312 -1.21 1.67 23.85
N MET A 313 -0.50 2.81 23.85
CA MET A 313 0.20 3.29 25.04
C MET A 313 -0.75 3.94 26.05
N GLU A 314 -0.52 3.71 27.33
CA GLU A 314 -1.23 4.34 28.44
C GLU A 314 -0.48 5.54 29.03
N LEU A 315 -1.15 6.32 29.87
CA LEU A 315 -0.50 7.39 30.63
C LEU A 315 0.65 6.84 31.48
N ASP A 316 0.47 5.64 32.05
CA ASP A 316 1.48 4.94 32.85
C ASP A 316 2.68 4.48 32.01
N ASP A 317 2.53 4.29 30.70
CA ASP A 317 3.65 4.01 29.81
C ASP A 317 4.48 5.27 29.54
N LEU A 318 3.80 6.41 29.40
CA LEU A 318 4.41 7.71 29.10
C LEU A 318 5.05 8.40 30.31
N THR A 319 4.56 8.12 31.52
CA THR A 319 4.88 8.92 32.71
C THR A 319 5.32 8.08 33.91
N THR A 320 6.09 8.69 34.81
CA THR A 320 6.50 8.08 36.08
C THR A 320 6.30 9.07 37.22
N GLU A 321 6.19 8.57 38.44
CA GLU A 321 6.09 9.43 39.63
C GLU A 321 7.33 10.32 39.77
N LYS A 322 7.11 11.57 40.17
CA LYS A 322 8.20 12.42 40.63
C LYS A 322 8.76 11.81 41.91
N LYS A 323 10.06 11.54 41.96
CA LYS A 323 10.72 11.19 43.24
C LYS A 323 10.49 12.35 44.21
N THR A 324 9.69 12.13 45.25
CA THR A 324 9.74 12.99 46.43
C THR A 324 11.14 12.87 47.00
N SER A 325 11.89 13.98 47.05
CA SER A 325 13.06 14.06 47.92
C SER A 325 12.57 13.85 49.35
N SER A 326 12.59 12.61 49.82
CA SER A 326 12.69 12.31 51.24
C SER A 326 14.13 12.61 51.66
N GLU A 327 14.24 13.37 52.74
CA GLU A 327 15.44 13.94 53.40
C GLU A 327 16.68 13.03 53.48
#